data_AF-D3RSH1-F1
#
_entry.id   AF-D3RSH1-F1
#
_cell.length_a   1.000
_cell.length_b   1.000
_cell.length_c   1.000
_cell.angle_alpha   90.00
_cell.angle_beta   90.00
_cell.angle_gamma   90.00
#
_symmetry.space_group_name_H-M   'P 1'
#
loop_
_entity.id
_entity.type
_entity.pdbx_description
1 polymer ?
#
loop_
_entity_poly.entity_id
_entity_poly.type
_entity_poly.pdbx_seq_one_letter_code
_entity_poly.pdbx_strand_id
1 'polypeptide(L)'
;MRDSTGRLLLDHGGIWLLELNKFHADAVHTEQERWLKFFTEGERLDPDALPTWMHTDEMRQAMSTLKAFSDKDRAYHAYQARQNYLREQRSIQRHLQELKTETEQQRIALEQAQAERERAQAEKERAQAETEQERAAKEAALAEIARLKAQLHDQGRMDSMPD
;
A
#
# COMPACT_ATOMS: atom_id res chain seq x y z
N MET A 1 43.41 -41.89 -7.52
CA MET A 1 42.06 -42.02 -6.94
C MET A 1 41.54 -43.42 -7.26
N ARG A 2 40.92 -44.14 -6.33
CA ARG A 2 40.39 -45.50 -6.54
C ARG A 2 38.90 -45.52 -6.23
N ASP A 3 38.14 -46.39 -6.90
CA ASP A 3 36.73 -46.60 -6.55
C ASP A 3 36.56 -47.39 -5.24
N SER A 4 35.32 -47.58 -4.80
CA SER A 4 34.97 -48.36 -3.59
C SER A 4 35.33 -49.84 -3.68
N THR A 5 35.77 -50.32 -4.85
CA THR A 5 36.26 -51.69 -5.10
C THR A 5 37.78 -51.74 -5.30
N GLY A 6 38.49 -50.62 -5.11
CA GLY A 6 39.94 -50.54 -5.17
C GLY A 6 40.52 -50.42 -6.59
N ARG A 7 39.70 -50.24 -7.64
CA ARG A 7 40.20 -50.08 -9.01
C ARG A 7 40.79 -48.69 -9.21
N LEU A 8 41.94 -48.60 -9.87
CA LEU A 8 42.54 -47.32 -10.25
C LEU A 8 41.63 -46.62 -11.27
N LEU A 9 41.25 -45.36 -11.01
CA LEU A 9 40.54 -44.49 -11.96
C LEU A 9 41.42 -44.04 -13.14
N LEU A 10 42.46 -44.80 -13.48
CA LEU A 10 43.52 -44.40 -14.39
C LEU A 10 43.59 -45.39 -15.54
N ASP A 11 42.80 -45.10 -16.57
CA ASP A 11 43.12 -45.40 -17.98
C ASP A 11 42.43 -44.38 -18.92
N HIS A 12 41.45 -43.60 -18.44
CA HIS A 12 40.65 -42.69 -19.28
C HIS A 12 40.37 -41.30 -18.67
N GLY A 13 40.96 -40.94 -17.52
CA GLY A 13 40.61 -39.69 -16.84
C GLY A 13 41.64 -39.23 -15.81
N GLY A 14 41.76 -37.91 -15.67
CA GLY A 14 42.63 -37.21 -14.70
C GLY A 14 41.89 -36.05 -14.06
N ILE A 15 42.40 -35.55 -12.93
CA ILE A 15 41.91 -34.32 -12.30
C ILE A 15 42.71 -33.16 -12.90
N TRP A 16 41.99 -32.18 -13.44
CA TRP A 16 42.57 -30.99 -14.06
C TRP A 16 42.18 -29.76 -13.27
N LEU A 17 43.16 -28.91 -12.97
CA LEU A 17 42.94 -27.57 -12.42
C LEU A 17 43.11 -26.58 -13.57
N LEU A 18 42.08 -25.77 -13.82
CA LEU A 18 41.99 -24.88 -14.96
C LEU A 18 41.76 -23.44 -14.49
N GLU A 19 42.60 -22.51 -14.95
CA GLU A 19 42.45 -21.08 -14.70
C GLU A 19 41.77 -20.43 -15.90
N LEU A 20 40.43 -20.42 -15.90
CA LEU A 20 39.63 -19.96 -17.04
C LEU A 20 39.90 -18.50 -17.43
N ASN A 21 40.23 -17.65 -16.46
CA ASN A 21 40.52 -16.23 -16.68
C ASN A 21 41.82 -15.97 -17.44
N LYS A 22 42.73 -16.94 -17.53
CA LYS A 22 43.99 -16.82 -18.27
C LYS A 22 43.90 -17.42 -19.67
N PHE A 23 42.78 -18.04 -20.02
CA PHE A 23 42.56 -18.64 -21.32
C PHE A 23 41.97 -17.62 -22.31
N HIS A 24 42.73 -17.33 -23.35
CA HIS A 24 42.30 -16.50 -24.48
C HIS A 24 42.67 -17.22 -25.77
N ALA A 25 41.67 -17.71 -26.49
CA ALA A 25 41.85 -18.35 -27.78
C ALA A 25 40.79 -17.86 -28.76
N ASP A 26 41.23 -17.23 -29.84
CA ASP A 26 40.35 -16.73 -30.90
C ASP A 26 39.75 -17.91 -31.69
N ALA A 27 40.56 -18.92 -31.98
CA ALA A 27 40.17 -20.14 -32.67
C ALA A 27 40.31 -21.37 -31.76
N VAL A 28 39.51 -22.40 -32.05
CA VAL A 28 39.53 -23.69 -31.36
C VAL A 28 40.23 -24.71 -32.25
N HIS A 29 41.32 -25.28 -31.77
CA HIS A 29 42.11 -26.30 -32.47
C HIS A 29 42.10 -27.65 -31.76
N THR A 30 41.83 -27.66 -30.45
CA THR A 30 41.77 -28.89 -29.64
C THR A 30 40.46 -29.01 -28.88
N GLU A 31 40.11 -30.24 -28.46
CA GLU A 31 38.95 -30.48 -27.59
C GLU A 31 39.09 -29.74 -26.25
N GLN A 32 40.30 -29.65 -25.69
CA GLN A 32 40.54 -28.91 -24.45
C GLN A 32 40.22 -27.42 -24.62
N GLU A 33 40.69 -26.79 -25.69
CA GLU A 33 40.36 -25.39 -26.01
C GLU A 33 38.87 -25.19 -26.21
N ARG A 34 38.18 -26.16 -26.83
CA ARG A 34 36.73 -26.14 -27.03
C ARG A 34 35.99 -26.07 -25.70
N TRP A 35 36.37 -26.93 -24.75
CA TRP A 35 35.78 -26.96 -23.41
C TRP A 35 36.10 -25.70 -22.61
N LEU A 36 37.35 -25.21 -22.67
CA LEU A 36 37.74 -23.97 -22.00
C LEU A 36 36.96 -22.77 -22.55
N LYS A 37 36.80 -22.69 -23.88
CA LYS A 37 36.01 -21.65 -24.52
C LYS A 37 34.53 -21.76 -24.15
N PHE A 38 33.97 -22.97 -24.10
CA PHE A 38 32.61 -23.21 -23.63
C PHE A 38 32.41 -22.79 -22.17
N PHE A 39 33.34 -23.09 -21.26
CA PHE A 39 33.21 -22.66 -19.85
C PHE A 39 33.31 -21.14 -19.67
N THR A 40 34.02 -20.44 -20.54
CA THR A 40 34.16 -18.98 -20.48
C THR A 40 33.02 -18.25 -21.19
N GLU A 41 32.55 -18.75 -22.33
CA GLU A 41 31.62 -18.05 -23.22
C GLU A 41 30.21 -18.66 -23.25
N GLY A 42 30.03 -19.87 -22.72
CA GLY A 42 28.83 -20.69 -22.89
C GLY A 42 27.54 -20.03 -22.45
N GLU A 43 27.57 -19.21 -21.39
CA GLU A 43 26.39 -18.46 -20.91
C GLU A 43 25.85 -17.48 -21.96
N ARG A 44 26.72 -16.94 -22.82
CA ARG A 44 26.38 -15.93 -23.84
C ARG A 44 26.01 -16.54 -25.19
N LEU A 45 26.20 -17.84 -25.35
CA LEU A 45 25.90 -18.52 -26.60
C LEU A 45 24.40 -18.66 -26.79
N ASP A 46 23.95 -18.43 -28.03
CA ASP A 46 22.59 -18.73 -28.43
C ASP A 46 22.47 -20.24 -28.73
N PRO A 47 21.66 -21.00 -27.97
CA PRO A 47 21.48 -22.44 -28.23
C PRO A 47 20.88 -22.74 -29.61
N ASP A 48 20.19 -21.78 -30.23
CA ASP A 48 19.53 -21.98 -31.53
C ASP A 48 20.43 -21.50 -32.70
N ALA A 49 21.54 -20.82 -32.40
CA ALA A 49 22.51 -20.31 -33.37
C ALA A 49 23.96 -20.55 -32.92
N LEU A 50 24.30 -21.82 -32.66
CA LEU A 50 25.61 -22.19 -32.14
C LEU A 50 26.74 -21.96 -33.15
N PRO A 51 27.93 -21.49 -32.69
CA PRO A 51 29.11 -21.40 -33.54
C PRO A 51 29.57 -22.76 -34.05
N THR A 52 30.29 -22.78 -35.18
CA THR A 52 30.78 -24.02 -35.81
C THR A 52 31.62 -24.89 -34.87
N TRP A 53 32.39 -24.28 -33.96
CA TRP A 53 33.19 -25.02 -32.98
C TRP A 53 32.36 -25.72 -31.89
N MET A 54 31.05 -25.47 -31.79
CA MET A 54 30.12 -26.19 -30.90
C MET A 54 29.42 -27.36 -31.60
N HIS A 55 29.65 -27.60 -32.89
CA HIS A 55 28.97 -28.64 -33.66
C HIS A 55 29.53 -30.05 -33.44
N THR A 56 29.87 -30.40 -32.20
CA THR A 56 30.12 -31.79 -31.77
C THR A 56 28.97 -32.27 -30.88
N ASP A 57 28.78 -33.58 -30.80
CA ASP A 57 27.68 -34.17 -30.05
C ASP A 57 27.81 -33.87 -28.55
N GLU A 58 29.03 -33.93 -28.02
CA GLU A 58 29.36 -33.63 -26.62
C GLU A 58 29.02 -32.18 -26.28
N MET A 59 29.30 -31.24 -27.18
CA MET A 59 29.06 -29.82 -26.93
C MET A 59 27.61 -29.42 -27.08
N ARG A 60 26.87 -30.06 -28.00
CA ARG A 60 25.42 -29.93 -28.07
C ARG A 60 24.77 -30.45 -26.79
N GLN A 61 25.23 -31.57 -26.25
CA GLN A 61 24.76 -32.11 -24.98
C GLN A 61 25.06 -31.18 -23.80
N ALA A 62 26.28 -30.63 -23.73
CA ALA A 62 26.68 -29.67 -22.72
C ALA A 62 25.82 -28.39 -22.78
N MET A 63 25.59 -27.85 -23.98
CA MET A 63 24.73 -26.68 -24.19
C MET A 63 23.28 -26.95 -23.80
N SER A 64 22.74 -28.13 -24.13
CA SER A 64 21.39 -28.54 -23.73
C SER A 64 21.24 -28.56 -22.21
N THR A 65 22.26 -29.04 -21.49
CA THR A 65 22.30 -29.05 -20.03
C THR A 65 22.35 -27.63 -19.46
N LEU A 66 23.21 -26.77 -20.02
CA LEU A 66 23.30 -25.36 -19.63
C LEU A 66 21.97 -24.62 -19.85
N LYS A 67 21.33 -24.82 -21.01
CA LYS A 67 20.00 -24.27 -21.32
C LYS A 67 18.96 -24.71 -20.29
N ALA A 68 18.92 -26.00 -19.95
CA ALA A 68 17.98 -26.53 -18.97
C ALA A 68 18.16 -25.92 -17.56
N PHE A 69 19.39 -25.59 -17.15
CA PHE A 69 19.62 -24.86 -15.90
C PHE A 69 19.17 -23.40 -16.00
N SER A 70 19.52 -22.70 -17.07
CA SER A 70 19.12 -21.30 -17.29
C SER A 70 17.59 -21.12 -17.34
N ASP A 71 16.91 -22.04 -18.03
CA ASP A 71 15.45 -22.02 -18.14
C ASP A 71 14.77 -22.24 -16.79
N LYS A 72 15.31 -23.13 -15.95
CA LYS A 72 14.82 -23.36 -14.59
C LYS A 72 14.97 -22.12 -13.71
N ASP A 73 16.13 -21.48 -13.73
CA ASP A 73 16.39 -20.25 -12.96
C ASP A 73 15.47 -19.12 -13.41
N ARG A 74 15.32 -18.93 -14.74
CA ARG A 74 14.39 -17.94 -15.30
C ARG A 74 12.94 -18.21 -14.89
N ALA A 75 12.50 -19.47 -14.95
CA ALA A 75 11.16 -19.86 -14.53
C ALA A 75 10.94 -19.63 -13.03
N TYR A 76 11.95 -19.92 -12.20
CA TYR A 76 11.93 -19.67 -10.77
C TYR A 76 11.80 -18.17 -10.46
N HIS A 77 12.62 -17.32 -11.10
CA HIS A 77 12.53 -15.87 -10.94
C HIS A 77 11.20 -15.30 -11.42
N ALA A 78 10.67 -15.77 -12.55
CA ALA A 78 9.35 -15.36 -13.04
C ALA A 78 8.23 -15.74 -12.04
N TYR A 79 8.32 -16.92 -11.43
CA TYR A 79 7.39 -17.32 -10.38
C TYR A 79 7.51 -16.43 -9.13
N GLN A 80 8.73 -16.17 -8.66
CA GLN A 80 8.98 -15.33 -7.50
C GLN A 80 8.48 -13.89 -7.71
N ALA A 81 8.73 -13.32 -8.90
CA ALA A 81 8.23 -12.00 -9.26
C ALA A 81 6.70 -11.93 -9.20
N ARG A 82 5.99 -12.95 -9.71
CA ARG A 82 4.53 -13.03 -9.62
C ARG A 82 4.05 -13.07 -8.17
N GLN A 83 4.70 -13.85 -7.30
CA GLN A 83 4.32 -13.93 -5.88
C GLN A 83 4.54 -12.59 -5.16
N ASN A 84 5.65 -11.92 -5.43
CA ASN A 84 5.94 -10.60 -4.85
C ASN A 84 4.91 -9.57 -5.30
N TYR A 85 4.61 -9.51 -6.60
CA TYR A 85 3.59 -8.63 -7.15
C TYR A 85 2.22 -8.82 -6.47
N LEU A 86 1.78 -10.07 -6.28
CA LEU A 86 0.51 -10.36 -5.60
C LEU A 86 0.51 -9.91 -4.14
N ARG A 87 1.64 -10.03 -3.43
CA ARG A 87 1.77 -9.55 -2.05
C ARG A 87 1.68 -8.03 -1.98
N GLU A 88 2.42 -7.33 -2.84
CA GLU A 88 2.40 -5.87 -2.94
C GLU A 88 1.01 -5.35 -3.29
N GLN A 89 0.36 -5.95 -4.29
CA GLN A 89 -1.01 -5.58 -4.69
C GLN A 89 -2.02 -5.73 -3.55
N ARG A 90 -1.94 -6.82 -2.78
CA ARG A 90 -2.79 -7.02 -1.60
C ARG A 90 -2.49 -6.03 -0.48
N SER A 91 -1.23 -5.63 -0.33
CA SER A 91 -0.83 -4.61 0.64
C SER A 91 -1.45 -3.25 0.29
N ILE A 92 -1.31 -2.85 -0.98
CA ILE A 92 -1.89 -1.61 -1.50
C ILE A 92 -3.41 -1.62 -1.35
N GLN A 93 -4.07 -2.72 -1.69
CA GLN A 93 -5.54 -2.83 -1.56
C GLN A 93 -6.01 -2.67 -0.11
N ARG A 94 -5.34 -3.30 0.85
CA ARG A 94 -5.67 -3.13 2.28
C ARG A 94 -5.49 -1.70 2.74
N HIS A 95 -4.35 -1.09 2.40
CA HIS A 95 -4.09 0.29 2.78
C HIS A 95 -5.12 1.27 2.21
N LEU A 96 -5.51 1.10 0.94
CA LEU A 96 -6.57 1.91 0.34
C LEU A 96 -7.94 1.69 1.01
N GLN A 97 -8.22 0.48 1.46
CA GLN A 97 -9.45 0.18 2.18
C GLN A 97 -9.45 0.84 3.57
N GLU A 98 -8.35 0.76 4.30
CA GLU A 98 -8.16 1.43 5.60
C GLU A 98 -8.35 2.94 5.48
N LEU A 99 -7.68 3.59 4.51
CA LEU A 99 -7.83 5.02 4.24
C LEU A 99 -9.29 5.41 3.91
N LYS A 100 -10.00 4.58 3.13
CA LYS A 100 -11.42 4.81 2.84
C LYS A 100 -12.28 4.70 4.09
N THR A 101 -12.00 3.74 4.96
CA THR A 101 -12.76 3.60 6.21
C THR A 101 -12.48 4.75 7.18
N GLU A 102 -11.23 5.20 7.29
CA GLU A 102 -10.86 6.34 8.14
C GLU A 102 -11.49 7.65 7.64
N THR A 103 -11.43 7.90 6.33
CA THR A 103 -12.05 9.10 5.73
C THR A 103 -13.56 9.11 5.93
N GLU A 104 -14.24 7.98 5.78
CA GLU A 104 -15.67 7.89 6.04
C GLU A 104 -16.00 8.10 7.53
N GLN A 105 -15.23 7.50 8.44
CA GLN A 105 -15.38 7.73 9.87
C GLN A 105 -15.18 9.19 10.26
N GLN A 106 -14.18 9.86 9.66
CA GLN A 106 -13.96 11.29 9.87
C GLN A 106 -15.13 12.13 9.36
N ARG A 107 -15.72 11.80 8.21
CA ARG A 107 -16.90 12.49 7.69
C ARG A 107 -18.10 12.34 8.61
N ILE A 108 -18.37 11.12 9.08
CA ILE A 108 -19.45 10.85 10.03
C ILE A 108 -19.23 11.63 11.33
N ALA A 109 -18.01 11.64 11.87
CA ALA A 109 -17.68 12.38 13.09
C ALA A 109 -17.85 13.90 12.92
N LEU A 110 -17.46 14.44 11.75
CA LEU A 110 -17.67 15.85 11.44
C LEU A 110 -19.16 16.20 11.32
N GLU A 111 -19.95 15.35 10.66
CA GLU A 111 -21.40 15.54 10.52
C GLU A 111 -22.09 15.49 11.89
N GLN A 112 -21.72 14.54 12.74
CA GLN A 112 -22.23 14.46 14.12
C GLN A 112 -21.87 15.70 14.94
N ALA A 113 -20.62 16.16 14.87
CA ALA A 113 -20.18 17.37 15.57
C ALA A 113 -20.91 18.63 15.06
N GLN A 114 -21.22 18.71 13.76
CA GLN A 114 -22.03 19.80 13.20
C GLN A 114 -23.46 19.75 13.71
N ALA A 115 -24.11 18.57 13.68
CA ALA A 115 -25.47 18.39 14.18
C ALA A 115 -25.59 18.72 15.68
N GLU A 116 -24.59 18.36 16.49
CA GLU A 116 -24.54 18.72 17.92
C GLU A 116 -24.41 20.24 18.13
N ARG A 117 -23.57 20.91 17.33
CA ARG A 117 -23.43 22.37 17.38
C ARG A 117 -24.73 23.08 17.01
N GLU A 118 -25.42 22.63 15.96
CA GLU A 118 -26.69 23.18 15.53
C GLU A 118 -27.78 23.00 16.61
N ARG A 119 -27.85 21.82 17.23
CA ARG A 119 -28.78 21.57 18.35
C ARG A 119 -28.49 22.48 19.54
N ALA A 120 -27.22 22.59 19.94
CA ALA A 120 -26.83 23.47 21.05
C ALA A 120 -27.14 24.95 20.76
N GLN A 121 -27.01 25.38 19.50
CA GLN A 121 -27.36 26.73 19.10
C GLN A 121 -28.88 26.95 19.12
N ALA A 122 -29.67 26.01 18.60
CA ALA A 122 -31.12 26.07 18.66
C ALA A 122 -31.66 26.07 20.10
N GLU A 123 -31.06 25.31 21.01
CA GLU A 123 -31.41 25.32 22.44
C GLU A 123 -31.09 26.67 23.08
N LYS A 124 -29.94 27.28 22.78
CA LYS A 124 -29.59 28.63 23.26
C LYS A 124 -30.57 29.69 22.75
N GLU A 125 -30.94 29.64 21.49
CA GLU A 125 -31.91 30.58 20.90
C GLU A 125 -33.29 30.44 21.55
N ARG A 126 -33.75 29.20 21.79
CA ARG A 126 -35.01 28.95 22.53
C ARG A 126 -34.97 29.50 23.94
N ALA A 127 -33.90 29.24 24.69
CA ALA A 127 -33.75 29.76 26.04
C ALA A 127 -33.72 31.30 26.07
N GLN A 128 -33.06 31.94 25.09
CA GLN A 128 -33.07 33.40 24.97
C GLN A 128 -34.48 33.92 24.68
N ALA A 129 -35.20 33.30 23.73
CA ALA A 129 -36.57 33.68 23.41
C ALA A 129 -37.52 33.54 24.61
N GLU A 130 -37.41 32.46 25.39
CA GLU A 130 -38.17 32.27 26.63
C GLU A 130 -37.88 33.36 27.66
N THR A 131 -36.59 33.70 27.86
CA THR A 131 -36.23 34.77 28.80
C THR A 131 -36.71 36.15 28.35
N GLU A 132 -36.73 36.42 27.05
CA GLU A 132 -37.24 37.68 26.49
C GLU A 132 -38.76 37.76 26.63
N GLN A 133 -39.48 36.67 26.36
CA GLN A 133 -40.92 36.59 26.59
C GLN A 133 -41.28 36.79 28.06
N GLU A 134 -40.52 36.19 28.99
CA GLU A 134 -40.75 36.37 30.42
C GLU A 134 -40.53 37.83 30.85
N ARG A 135 -39.49 38.49 30.32
CA ARG A 135 -39.24 39.92 30.57
C ARG A 135 -40.37 40.79 30.02
N ALA A 136 -40.78 40.57 28.78
CA ALA A 136 -41.88 41.30 28.15
C ALA A 136 -43.20 41.12 28.92
N ALA A 137 -43.49 39.90 29.39
CA ALA A 137 -44.68 39.63 30.21
C ALA A 137 -44.63 40.36 31.57
N LYS A 138 -43.45 40.39 32.22
CA LYS A 138 -43.24 41.15 33.47
C LYS A 138 -43.43 42.65 33.25
N GLU A 139 -42.88 43.21 32.18
CA GLU A 139 -43.04 44.63 31.84
C GLU A 139 -44.51 44.98 31.55
N ALA A 140 -45.20 44.15 30.76
CA ALA A 140 -46.63 44.33 30.47
C ALA A 140 -47.49 44.30 31.76
N ALA A 141 -47.22 43.36 32.67
CA ALA A 141 -47.91 43.28 33.94
C ALA A 141 -47.67 44.51 34.84
N LEU A 142 -46.42 45.02 34.88
CA LEU A 142 -46.10 46.26 35.60
C LEU A 142 -46.81 47.48 35.00
N ALA A 143 -46.87 47.57 33.68
CA ALA A 143 -47.59 48.64 32.99
C ALA A 143 -49.10 48.60 33.30
N GLU A 144 -49.71 47.42 33.33
CA GLU A 144 -51.13 47.28 33.67
C GLU A 144 -51.40 47.64 35.15
N ILE A 145 -50.51 47.24 36.08
CA ILE A 145 -50.60 47.67 37.49
C ILE A 145 -50.51 49.20 37.59
N ALA A 146 -49.60 49.84 36.86
CA ALA A 146 -49.46 51.30 36.85
C ALA A 146 -50.73 51.98 36.33
N ARG A 147 -51.33 51.44 35.26
CA ARG A 147 -52.60 51.91 34.70
C ARG A 147 -53.75 51.79 35.70
N LEU A 148 -53.91 50.63 36.34
CA LEU A 148 -54.96 50.40 37.34
C LEU A 148 -54.79 51.32 38.55
N LYS A 149 -53.55 51.55 39.02
CA LYS A 149 -53.26 52.52 40.08
C LYS A 149 -53.66 53.95 39.70
N ALA A 150 -53.37 54.38 38.47
CA ALA A 150 -53.76 55.71 37.99
C ALA A 150 -55.28 55.87 37.96
N GLN A 151 -56.00 54.84 37.49
CA GLN A 151 -57.47 54.84 37.39
C GLN A 151 -58.14 54.89 38.78
N LEU A 152 -57.61 54.16 39.76
CA LEU A 152 -58.05 54.23 41.16
C LEU A 152 -57.76 55.60 41.78
N HIS A 153 -56.62 56.22 41.46
CA HIS A 153 -56.30 57.54 41.99
C HIS A 153 -57.22 58.63 41.43
N ASP A 154 -57.63 58.52 40.17
CA ASP A 154 -58.57 59.43 39.51
C ASP A 154 -60.01 59.25 40.03
N GLN A 155 -60.44 58.02 40.31
CA GLN A 155 -61.72 57.74 40.97
C GLN A 155 -61.75 58.26 42.41
N GLY A 156 -60.68 58.07 43.19
CA GLY A 156 -60.56 58.65 44.53
C GLY A 156 -60.52 60.18 44.52
N ARG A 157 -60.04 60.80 43.43
CA ARG A 157 -60.04 62.26 43.24
C ARG A 157 -61.42 62.81 42.85
N MET A 158 -62.23 62.03 42.12
CA MET A 158 -63.63 62.37 41.84
C MET A 158 -64.55 62.22 43.05
N ASP A 159 -64.30 61.26 43.96
CA ASP A 159 -65.03 61.15 45.24
C ASP A 159 -64.63 62.21 46.29
N SER A 160 -63.59 63.01 46.02
CA SER A 160 -63.04 64.04 46.92
C SER A 160 -63.37 65.48 46.51
N MET A 161 -64.21 65.70 45.51
CA MET A 161 -64.64 67.05 45.08
C MET A 161 -66.01 67.36 45.71
N PRO A 162 -66.09 68.24 46.74
CA PRO A 162 -67.38 68.65 47.30
C PRO A 162 -68.04 69.72 46.42
N ASP A 163 -69.38 69.74 46.45
CA ASP A 163 -70.27 70.74 45.83
C ASP A 163 -69.86 72.20 46.09
#